data_AF-A0AAN8T2X3-F1
#
_entry.id   AF-A0AAN8T2X3-F1
#
_cell.length_a   1.000
_cell.length_b   1.000
_cell.length_c   1.000
_cell.angle_alpha   90.00
_cell.angle_beta   90.00
_cell.angle_gamma   90.00
#
_symmetry.space_group_name_H-M   'P 1'
#
loop_
_entity.id
_entity.type
_entity.pdbx_description
1 polymer ?
#
loop_
_entity_poly.entity_id
_entity_poly.type
_entity_poly.pdbx_seq_one_letter_code
_entity_poly.pdbx_strand_id
1 'polypeptide(L)'
;MSLYHFDLLHSSQIRIVCWLFDLSTYFKLHQIQLFFAKNMSVLPKTDSIQIREVWSDNLEEEFTLIRQIVDDYPYIAMDTEFPGVVLRPVGNFKHINEYNYQTLKDNVDMLNLIQLGLTFSDENGNLPTCGSEYYYIWQFNFREFDTNADIFANDSIELLIQSGIDFKKNNEMGIDAKQFGELLMSSGIVLNDMVHWVTFHSGYDFGYLLKLLTCRTLPETQAGFFDLLNMYFPLVYDIKHLMKFCNSLHGGLNKLAELLELERVGICHQAGSDSLLTSCAFKKLKDNFFNGSTEKYAGVLYGLGVEYGSDNK
;
A
#
# COMPACT_ATOMS: atom_id res chain seq x y z
N MET A 1 44.15 -45.24 -22.14
CA MET A 1 45.55 -45.67 -22.00
C MET A 1 46.29 -45.18 -23.23
N SER A 2 47.27 -44.29 -23.02
CA SER A 2 48.18 -43.62 -23.97
C SER A 2 47.55 -42.63 -24.98
N LEU A 3 47.67 -41.30 -24.81
CA LEU A 3 48.86 -40.41 -24.96
C LEU A 3 49.38 -40.46 -26.42
N TYR A 4 49.54 -39.35 -27.16
CA TYR A 4 50.28 -38.13 -26.82
C TYR A 4 49.83 -36.86 -27.58
N HIS A 5 49.99 -35.73 -26.87
CA HIS A 5 50.01 -34.33 -27.31
C HIS A 5 51.06 -34.03 -28.39
N PHE A 6 50.78 -33.03 -29.24
CA PHE A 6 51.77 -32.00 -29.60
C PHE A 6 51.09 -30.65 -29.78
N ASP A 7 51.67 -29.65 -29.12
CA ASP A 7 51.24 -28.27 -28.96
C ASP A 7 51.75 -27.33 -30.07
N LEU A 8 50.95 -26.28 -30.29
CA LEU A 8 51.30 -24.89 -30.68
C LEU A 8 52.16 -24.61 -31.92
N LEU A 9 51.57 -23.94 -32.94
CA LEU A 9 51.88 -22.55 -33.35
C LEU A 9 51.16 -22.13 -34.66
N HIS A 10 50.63 -20.90 -34.63
CA HIS A 10 50.31 -19.95 -35.71
C HIS A 10 49.87 -20.44 -37.11
N SER A 11 48.64 -20.06 -37.52
CA SER A 11 48.40 -19.13 -38.65
C SER A 11 46.94 -19.19 -39.13
N SER A 12 46.33 -18.00 -39.22
CA SER A 12 45.25 -17.57 -40.13
C SER A 12 44.07 -18.52 -40.44
N GLN A 13 42.91 -18.24 -39.82
CA GLN A 13 41.60 -18.18 -40.50
C GLN A 13 40.54 -17.56 -39.57
N ILE A 14 40.47 -16.23 -39.55
CA ILE A 14 39.27 -15.50 -39.13
C ILE A 14 38.52 -15.17 -40.41
N ARG A 15 37.50 -15.98 -40.73
CA ARG A 15 36.41 -15.61 -41.64
C ARG A 15 35.10 -15.82 -40.90
N ILE A 16 34.65 -14.74 -40.29
CA ILE A 16 33.29 -14.20 -40.39
C ILE A 16 32.23 -15.25 -40.76
N VAL A 17 31.54 -15.77 -39.75
CA VAL A 17 30.18 -16.28 -39.91
C VAL A 17 29.27 -15.30 -39.18
N CYS A 18 28.73 -14.35 -39.95
CA CYS A 18 27.71 -13.44 -39.49
C CYS A 18 26.32 -14.04 -39.77
N TRP A 19 25.52 -14.12 -38.70
CA TRP A 19 24.13 -13.66 -38.62
C TRP A 19 23.09 -14.21 -39.60
N LEU A 20 22.23 -15.09 -39.08
CA LEU A 20 20.81 -15.15 -39.45
C LEU A 20 19.97 -15.02 -38.17
N PHE A 21 20.04 -13.85 -37.53
CA PHE A 21 18.90 -13.33 -36.77
C PHE A 21 18.32 -12.21 -37.62
N ASP A 22 17.05 -12.36 -37.98
CA ASP A 22 16.29 -11.41 -38.78
C ASP A 22 16.37 -10.00 -38.17
N LEU A 23 16.68 -9.01 -39.01
CA LEU A 23 16.72 -7.58 -38.65
C LEU A 23 15.40 -7.15 -38.00
N SER A 24 14.27 -7.79 -38.35
CA SER A 24 12.96 -7.52 -37.75
C SER A 24 12.90 -7.91 -36.26
N THR A 25 13.59 -9.00 -35.88
CA THR A 25 13.63 -9.50 -34.50
C THR A 25 14.57 -8.65 -33.64
N TYR A 26 15.70 -8.19 -34.21
CA TYR A 26 16.61 -7.29 -33.52
C TYR A 26 15.99 -5.89 -33.32
N PHE A 27 15.27 -5.37 -34.32
CA PHE A 27 14.49 -4.13 -34.16
C PHE A 27 13.34 -4.28 -33.16
N LYS A 28 12.67 -5.43 -33.11
CA LYS A 28 11.65 -5.70 -32.08
C LYS A 28 12.25 -5.80 -30.69
N LEU A 29 13.36 -6.52 -30.51
CA LEU A 29 14.05 -6.60 -29.21
C LEU A 29 14.61 -5.25 -28.77
N HIS A 30 15.17 -4.46 -29.70
CA HIS A 30 15.67 -3.12 -29.40
C HIS A 30 14.54 -2.12 -29.16
N GLN A 31 13.38 -2.24 -29.84
CA GLN A 31 12.18 -1.46 -29.51
C GLN A 31 11.55 -1.90 -28.21
N ILE A 32 11.56 -3.19 -27.86
CA ILE A 32 11.12 -3.70 -26.56
C ILE A 32 12.06 -3.19 -25.47
N GLN A 33 13.38 -3.25 -25.66
CA GLN A 33 14.35 -2.63 -24.75
C GLN A 33 14.20 -1.12 -24.65
N LEU A 34 13.89 -0.42 -25.76
CA LEU A 34 13.62 1.02 -25.75
C LEU A 34 12.25 1.34 -25.15
N PHE A 35 11.28 0.43 -25.19
CA PHE A 35 9.98 0.54 -24.55
C PHE A 35 10.10 0.32 -23.03
N PHE A 36 10.88 -0.68 -22.60
CA PHE A 36 11.25 -0.87 -21.20
C PHE A 36 12.16 0.25 -20.67
N ALA A 37 13.10 0.77 -21.48
CA ALA A 37 13.96 1.89 -21.11
C ALA A 37 13.22 3.24 -21.12
N LYS A 38 12.15 3.41 -21.92
CA LYS A 38 11.27 4.59 -21.84
C LYS A 38 10.38 4.61 -20.60
N ASN A 39 10.22 3.48 -19.91
CA ASN A 39 9.52 3.37 -18.63
C ASN A 39 10.46 3.46 -17.41
N MET A 40 11.72 3.86 -17.61
CA MET A 40 12.66 4.09 -16.50
C MET A 40 12.47 5.48 -15.90
N SER A 41 11.53 5.53 -14.95
CA SER A 41 11.47 6.29 -13.68
C SER A 41 10.01 6.68 -13.43
N VAL A 42 9.24 5.72 -12.92
CA VAL A 42 7.87 5.95 -12.44
C VAL A 42 7.87 6.85 -11.19
N LEU A 43 9.04 7.06 -10.58
CA LEU A 43 9.20 7.91 -9.41
C LEU A 43 10.15 9.07 -9.70
N PRO A 44 9.86 10.26 -9.15
CA PRO A 44 10.87 11.28 -8.94
C PRO A 44 12.11 10.68 -8.27
N LYS A 45 13.29 11.30 -8.47
CA LYS A 45 14.50 10.89 -7.76
C LYS A 45 14.18 10.73 -6.27
N THR A 46 14.58 9.62 -5.66
CA THR A 46 14.26 9.21 -4.29
C THR A 46 14.46 10.36 -3.27
N ASP A 47 15.49 11.17 -3.49
CA ASP A 47 15.85 12.33 -2.66
C ASP A 47 14.83 13.50 -2.69
N SER A 48 13.91 13.51 -3.65
CA SER A 48 12.89 14.57 -3.81
C SER A 48 11.56 14.26 -3.12
N ILE A 49 11.39 13.05 -2.58
CA ILE A 49 10.18 12.66 -1.84
C ILE A 49 10.40 12.95 -0.35
N GLN A 50 9.46 13.68 0.25
CA GLN A 50 9.48 14.09 1.65
C GLN A 50 8.28 13.48 2.37
N ILE A 51 8.58 12.68 3.40
CA ILE A 51 7.56 12.14 4.31
C ILE A 51 7.24 13.22 5.34
N ARG A 52 6.04 13.78 5.27
CA ARG A 52 5.57 14.82 6.18
C ARG A 52 5.07 14.16 7.46
N GLU A 53 5.89 14.24 8.50
CA GLU A 53 5.54 13.81 9.85
C GLU A 53 4.47 14.74 10.43
N VAL A 54 3.27 14.19 10.66
CA VAL A 54 2.13 14.92 11.20
C VAL A 54 1.94 14.57 12.68
N TRP A 55 1.92 15.61 13.49
CA TRP A 55 1.77 15.63 14.94
C TRP A 55 0.63 16.59 15.32
N SER A 56 0.35 16.73 16.61
CA SER A 56 -0.75 17.60 17.06
C SER A 56 -0.58 19.08 16.69
N ASP A 57 0.65 19.57 16.53
CA ASP A 57 0.95 20.99 16.30
C ASP A 57 0.81 21.43 14.84
N ASN A 58 1.02 20.52 13.88
CA ASN A 58 0.90 20.81 12.44
C ASN A 58 -0.32 20.16 11.76
N LEU A 59 -1.15 19.40 12.49
CA LEU A 59 -2.29 18.66 11.93
C LEU A 59 -3.20 19.49 11.01
N GLU A 60 -3.59 20.69 11.45
CA GLU A 60 -4.48 21.59 10.70
C GLU A 60 -3.83 22.14 9.42
N GLU A 61 -2.53 22.44 9.49
CA GLU A 61 -1.75 22.93 8.35
C GLU A 61 -1.65 21.86 7.27
N GLU A 62 -1.38 20.62 7.69
CA GLU A 62 -1.28 19.47 6.78
C GLU A 62 -2.63 19.12 6.13
N PHE A 63 -3.73 19.16 6.90
CA PHE A 63 -5.06 19.00 6.33
C PHE A 63 -5.46 20.13 5.37
N THR A 64 -4.93 21.33 5.57
CA THR A 64 -5.13 22.44 4.63
C THR A 64 -4.47 22.14 3.28
N LEU A 65 -3.26 21.58 3.28
CA LEU A 65 -2.59 21.14 2.04
C LEU A 65 -3.36 20.00 1.37
N ILE A 66 -3.76 18.99 2.14
CA ILE A 66 -4.52 17.82 1.65
C ILE A 66 -5.81 18.25 0.94
N ARG A 67 -6.59 19.16 1.56
CA ARG A 67 -7.83 19.69 0.97
C ARG A 67 -7.61 20.40 -0.37
N GLN A 68 -6.43 20.95 -0.60
CA GLN A 68 -6.10 21.63 -1.86
C GLN A 68 -5.72 20.65 -2.98
N ILE A 69 -5.25 19.46 -2.64
CA ILE A 69 -4.71 18.51 -3.63
C ILE A 69 -5.65 17.33 -3.94
N VAL A 70 -6.63 17.04 -3.07
CA VAL A 70 -7.42 15.79 -3.17
C VAL A 70 -8.18 15.64 -4.50
N ASP A 71 -8.62 16.74 -5.10
CA ASP A 71 -9.32 16.73 -6.39
C ASP A 71 -8.36 16.50 -7.57
N ASP A 72 -7.12 16.96 -7.48
CA ASP A 72 -6.09 16.80 -8.53
C ASP A 72 -5.35 15.46 -8.41
N TYR A 73 -5.28 14.90 -7.20
CA TYR A 73 -4.58 13.66 -6.85
C TYR A 73 -5.52 12.65 -6.16
N PRO A 74 -6.53 12.13 -6.89
CA PRO A 74 -7.64 11.37 -6.30
C PRO A 74 -7.31 9.92 -5.91
N TYR A 75 -6.12 9.40 -6.24
CA TYR A 75 -5.70 8.07 -5.79
C TYR A 75 -5.00 8.17 -4.45
N ILE A 76 -5.60 7.58 -3.42
CA ILE A 76 -5.11 7.61 -2.05
C ILE A 76 -4.67 6.21 -1.65
N ALA A 77 -3.36 6.00 -1.62
CA ALA A 77 -2.80 4.79 -1.05
C ALA A 77 -2.65 4.93 0.46
N MET A 78 -2.98 3.86 1.18
CA MET A 78 -3.06 3.88 2.63
C MET A 78 -2.50 2.61 3.26
N ASP A 79 -1.90 2.79 4.43
CA ASP A 79 -1.38 1.74 5.32
C ASP A 79 -1.48 2.22 6.78
N THR A 80 -1.55 1.29 7.74
CA THR A 80 -1.62 1.63 9.16
C THR A 80 -0.69 0.77 10.02
N GLU A 81 -0.19 1.37 11.11
CA GLU A 81 0.53 0.63 12.14
C GLU A 81 -0.30 0.60 13.43
N PHE A 82 -0.40 -0.58 14.03
CA PHE A 82 -1.22 -0.83 15.21
C PHE A 82 -0.61 -1.97 16.05
N PRO A 83 -1.02 -2.16 17.32
CA PRO A 83 -0.32 -3.04 18.27
C PRO A 83 -0.60 -4.55 18.06
N GLY A 84 -0.85 -4.96 16.82
CA GLY A 84 -1.03 -6.34 16.42
C GLY A 84 -2.41 -6.93 16.73
N VAL A 85 -2.45 -8.25 16.87
CA VAL A 85 -3.67 -9.03 17.11
C VAL A 85 -3.50 -9.85 18.37
N VAL A 86 -4.31 -9.56 19.39
CA VAL A 86 -4.23 -10.16 20.73
C VAL A 86 -5.48 -10.98 21.08
N LEU A 87 -6.62 -10.69 20.44
CA LEU A 87 -7.86 -11.44 20.61
C LEU A 87 -8.04 -12.42 19.46
N ARG A 88 -8.51 -13.63 19.79
CA ARG A 88 -9.02 -14.60 18.83
C ARG A 88 -10.36 -15.12 19.37
N PRO A 89 -11.47 -14.94 18.63
CA PRO A 89 -12.77 -15.31 19.13
C PRO A 89 -12.89 -16.84 19.21
N VAL A 90 -13.53 -17.32 20.27
CA VAL A 90 -13.81 -18.74 20.49
C VAL A 90 -15.27 -19.00 20.15
N GLY A 91 -15.52 -19.84 19.14
CA GLY A 91 -16.88 -20.13 18.71
C GLY A 91 -16.94 -20.95 17.43
N ASN A 92 -18.15 -21.36 17.05
CA ASN A 92 -18.41 -22.05 15.80
C ASN A 92 -18.81 -21.03 14.73
N PHE A 93 -17.91 -20.79 13.77
CA PHE A 93 -18.14 -19.90 12.64
C PHE A 93 -18.52 -20.71 11.41
N LYS A 94 -19.53 -20.26 10.66
CA LYS A 94 -19.98 -20.97 9.46
C LYS A 94 -19.01 -20.78 8.30
N HIS A 95 -18.41 -19.61 8.22
CA HIS A 95 -17.49 -19.22 7.16
C HIS A 95 -16.23 -18.59 7.74
N ILE A 96 -15.09 -18.80 7.06
CA ILE A 96 -13.81 -18.21 7.48
C ILE A 96 -13.87 -16.67 7.47
N ASN A 97 -14.63 -16.07 6.56
CA ASN A 97 -14.81 -14.61 6.48
C ASN A 97 -15.51 -14.05 7.72
N GLU A 98 -16.45 -14.80 8.32
CA GLU A 98 -17.15 -14.42 9.55
C GLU A 98 -16.17 -14.46 10.75
N TYR A 99 -15.36 -15.51 10.83
CA TYR A 99 -14.29 -15.62 11.83
C TYR A 99 -13.27 -14.47 11.70
N ASN A 100 -12.83 -14.19 10.47
CA ASN A 100 -11.87 -13.13 10.17
C ASN A 100 -12.44 -11.76 10.56
N TYR A 101 -13.70 -11.50 10.19
CA TYR A 101 -14.37 -10.25 10.56
C TYR A 101 -14.51 -10.10 12.08
N GLN A 102 -14.95 -11.14 12.79
CA GLN A 102 -15.07 -11.08 14.24
C GLN A 102 -13.70 -10.84 14.91
N THR A 103 -12.65 -11.52 14.43
CA THR A 103 -11.28 -11.32 14.91
C THR A 103 -10.84 -9.87 14.70
N LEU A 104 -11.08 -9.31 13.51
CA LEU A 104 -10.79 -7.90 13.22
C LEU A 104 -11.57 -6.96 14.14
N LYS A 105 -12.89 -7.13 14.24
CA LYS A 105 -13.78 -6.32 15.06
C LYS A 105 -13.28 -6.23 16.50
N ASP A 106 -13.08 -7.39 17.13
CA ASP A 106 -12.71 -7.46 18.55
C ASP A 106 -11.38 -6.76 18.82
N ASN A 107 -10.40 -6.93 17.93
CA ASN A 107 -9.09 -6.29 18.09
C ASN A 107 -9.14 -4.79 17.79
N VAL A 108 -9.79 -4.36 16.71
CA VAL A 108 -9.90 -2.93 16.36
C VAL A 108 -10.68 -2.17 17.42
N ASP A 109 -11.77 -2.74 17.94
CA ASP A 109 -12.57 -2.10 19.00
C ASP A 109 -11.72 -1.91 20.27
N MET A 110 -10.91 -2.91 20.64
CA MET A 110 -10.11 -2.90 21.86
C MET A 110 -8.81 -2.09 21.77
N LEU A 111 -8.15 -2.10 20.61
CA LEU A 111 -6.80 -1.55 20.45
C LEU A 111 -6.80 -0.14 19.86
N ASN A 112 -5.70 0.58 20.04
CA ASN A 112 -5.50 1.94 19.56
C ASN A 112 -4.61 1.96 18.31
N LEU A 113 -4.94 2.82 17.35
CA LEU A 113 -4.12 3.07 16.16
C LEU A 113 -2.84 3.81 16.57
N ILE A 114 -1.70 3.49 15.95
CA ILE A 114 -0.40 4.11 16.26
C ILE A 114 0.02 5.07 15.15
N GLN A 115 -0.07 4.64 13.89
CA GLN A 115 0.20 5.48 12.73
C GLN A 115 -0.77 5.22 11.58
N LEU A 116 -0.94 6.23 10.73
CA LEU A 116 -1.60 6.16 9.43
C LEU A 116 -0.72 6.82 8.38
N GLY A 117 -0.53 6.16 7.24
CA GLY A 117 0.15 6.71 6.09
C GLY A 117 -0.82 6.99 4.97
N LEU A 118 -0.72 8.17 4.37
CA LEU A 118 -1.50 8.53 3.18
C LEU A 118 -0.56 9.04 2.08
N THR A 119 -0.62 8.38 0.93
CA THR A 119 0.06 8.81 -0.30
C THR A 119 -0.98 9.15 -1.36
N PHE A 120 -0.95 10.40 -1.82
CA PHE A 120 -1.84 10.90 -2.87
C PHE A 120 -1.13 10.82 -4.21
N SER A 121 -1.87 10.46 -5.26
CA SER A 121 -1.35 10.43 -6.62
C SER A 121 -2.43 10.74 -7.65
N ASP A 122 -2.00 11.24 -8.81
CA ASP A 122 -2.86 11.36 -9.98
C ASP A 122 -3.02 10.00 -10.69
N GLU A 123 -3.83 9.97 -11.76
CA GLU A 123 -4.05 8.78 -12.60
C GLU A 123 -2.74 8.16 -13.16
N ASN A 124 -1.70 8.97 -13.33
CA ASN A 124 -0.41 8.55 -13.84
C ASN A 124 0.57 8.13 -12.74
N GLY A 125 0.20 8.23 -11.46
CA GLY A 125 1.05 7.93 -10.32
C GLY A 125 1.98 9.09 -9.90
N ASN A 126 1.76 10.31 -10.41
CA ASN A 126 2.53 11.48 -9.99
C ASN A 126 2.08 11.92 -8.59
N LEU A 127 3.04 12.26 -7.73
CA LEU A 127 2.79 12.73 -6.37
C LEU A 127 2.55 14.26 -6.34
N PRO A 128 1.84 14.78 -5.32
CA PRO A 128 1.65 16.22 -5.16
C PRO A 128 2.93 16.93 -4.74
N THR A 129 3.16 18.14 -5.26
CA THR A 129 4.29 18.98 -4.87
C THR A 129 3.92 20.11 -3.91
N CYS A 130 2.62 20.37 -3.73
CA CYS A 130 2.08 21.48 -2.94
C CYS A 130 2.76 22.84 -3.27
N GLY A 131 3.10 23.07 -4.53
CA GLY A 131 3.77 24.30 -4.99
C GLY A 131 5.27 24.38 -4.68
N SER A 132 5.88 23.29 -4.22
CA SER A 132 7.32 23.19 -3.92
C SER A 132 8.09 22.40 -5.00
N GLU A 133 9.40 22.25 -4.81
CA GLU A 133 10.26 21.37 -5.62
C GLU A 133 10.26 19.90 -5.15
N TYR A 134 9.65 19.62 -4.00
CA TYR A 134 9.57 18.29 -3.40
C TYR A 134 8.21 17.66 -3.62
N TYR A 135 8.16 16.34 -3.53
CA TYR A 135 6.94 15.56 -3.54
C TYR A 135 6.58 15.16 -2.11
N TYR A 136 5.31 15.27 -1.74
CA TYR A 136 4.87 15.07 -0.37
C TYR A 136 3.99 13.83 -0.21
N ILE A 137 4.28 13.08 0.85
CA ILE A 137 3.41 12.03 1.39
C ILE A 137 3.24 12.27 2.90
N TRP A 138 2.18 11.74 3.51
CA TRP A 138 1.84 12.05 4.90
C TRP A 138 1.95 10.84 5.80
N GLN A 139 2.50 11.05 7.00
CA GLN A 139 2.57 10.08 8.09
C GLN A 139 2.00 10.70 9.36
N PHE A 140 0.81 10.24 9.76
CA PHE A 140 0.11 10.71 10.94
C PHE A 140 0.48 9.85 12.14
N ASN A 141 0.87 10.50 13.24
CA ASN A 141 1.30 9.85 14.48
C ASN A 141 0.26 10.08 15.59
N PHE A 142 -0.37 9.02 16.10
CA PHE A 142 -1.46 9.10 17.09
C PHE A 142 -0.96 8.99 18.53
N ARG A 143 -1.70 9.57 19.47
CA ARG A 143 -1.29 9.65 20.90
C ARG A 143 -1.92 8.60 21.80
N GLU A 144 -2.98 7.95 21.34
CA GLU A 144 -3.87 7.14 22.17
C GLU A 144 -3.21 5.87 22.72
N PHE A 145 -2.25 5.30 21.99
CA PHE A 145 -1.59 4.06 22.40
C PHE A 145 -0.51 4.30 23.46
N ASP A 146 -0.65 3.70 24.65
CA ASP A 146 0.35 3.76 25.73
C ASP A 146 0.84 2.35 26.10
N THR A 147 2.15 2.12 25.93
CA THR A 147 2.79 0.83 26.23
C THR A 147 2.75 0.42 27.70
N ASN A 148 2.42 1.33 28.62
CA ASN A 148 2.28 1.04 30.05
C ASN A 148 0.86 0.69 30.47
N ALA A 149 -0.14 1.04 29.64
CA ALA A 149 -1.56 0.92 30.00
C ALA A 149 -2.34 0.00 29.06
N ASP A 150 -1.99 -0.02 27.77
CA ASP A 150 -2.74 -0.73 26.75
C ASP A 150 -2.28 -2.18 26.55
N ILE A 151 -3.19 -2.99 26.02
CA ILE A 151 -2.91 -4.36 25.60
C ILE A 151 -2.27 -4.32 24.21
N PHE A 152 -1.27 -5.16 23.98
CA PHE A 152 -0.59 -5.27 22.69
C PHE A 152 0.04 -6.64 22.47
N ALA A 153 0.36 -6.96 21.22
CA ALA A 153 1.20 -8.10 20.87
C ALA A 153 2.68 -7.69 20.99
N ASN A 154 3.45 -8.40 21.82
CA ASN A 154 4.87 -8.08 22.06
C ASN A 154 5.69 -8.01 20.76
N ASP A 155 5.56 -9.03 19.90
CA ASP A 155 6.28 -9.09 18.62
C ASP A 155 5.98 -7.86 17.73
N SER A 156 4.74 -7.35 17.77
CA SER A 156 4.35 -6.15 17.00
C SER A 156 4.99 -4.89 17.57
N ILE A 157 5.00 -4.71 18.90
CA ILE A 157 5.63 -3.54 19.52
C ILE A 157 7.15 -3.56 19.37
N GLU A 158 7.78 -4.73 19.54
CA GLU A 158 9.22 -4.87 19.31
C GLU A 158 9.60 -4.52 17.87
N LEU A 159 8.82 -4.98 16.89
CA LEU A 159 9.01 -4.62 15.48
C LEU A 159 8.89 -3.10 15.26
N LEU A 160 7.84 -2.47 15.80
CA LEU A 160 7.62 -1.03 15.64
C LEU A 160 8.73 -0.18 16.30
N ILE A 161 9.23 -0.59 17.46
CA ILE A 161 10.40 0.06 18.10
C ILE A 161 11.63 -0.08 17.20
N GLN A 162 11.88 -1.27 16.64
CA GLN A 162 13.00 -1.51 15.73
C GLN A 162 12.87 -0.70 14.43
N SER A 163 11.64 -0.44 13.99
CA SER A 163 11.32 0.45 12.87
C SER A 163 11.30 1.93 13.23
N GLY A 164 11.66 2.31 14.46
CA GLY A 164 11.89 3.70 14.85
C GLY A 164 10.67 4.44 15.39
N ILE A 165 9.60 3.74 15.77
CA ILE A 165 8.46 4.36 16.47
C ILE A 165 8.87 4.77 17.89
N ASP A 166 8.73 6.06 18.19
CA ASP A 166 8.96 6.62 19.53
C ASP A 166 7.62 6.80 20.25
N PHE A 167 7.21 5.75 20.99
CA PHE A 167 5.95 5.75 21.73
C PHE A 167 5.84 6.88 22.75
N LYS A 168 6.96 7.30 23.34
CA LYS A 168 6.94 8.43 24.27
C LYS A 168 6.59 9.71 23.53
N LYS A 169 7.20 9.94 22.36
CA LYS A 169 6.86 11.07 21.49
C LYS A 169 5.41 11.00 21.00
N ASN A 170 4.91 9.81 20.66
CA ASN A 170 3.48 9.60 20.35
C ASN A 170 2.58 10.11 21.48
N ASN A 171 2.82 9.71 22.74
CA ASN A 171 1.98 10.16 23.85
C ASN A 171 2.11 11.67 24.13
N GLU A 172 3.30 12.26 23.95
CA GLU A 172 3.57 13.68 24.25
C GLU A 172 3.11 14.64 23.15
N MET A 173 3.25 14.24 21.88
CA MET A 173 3.07 15.12 20.71
C MET A 173 2.07 14.59 19.68
N GLY A 174 1.60 13.35 19.84
CA GLY A 174 0.73 12.68 18.88
C GLY A 174 -0.61 13.38 18.72
N ILE A 175 -1.21 13.12 17.57
CA ILE A 175 -2.52 13.61 17.17
C ILE A 175 -3.60 12.97 18.06
N ASP A 176 -4.58 13.78 18.46
CA ASP A 176 -5.84 13.27 18.99
C ASP A 176 -6.67 12.62 17.88
N ALA A 177 -6.99 11.35 18.05
CA ALA A 177 -7.76 10.54 17.11
C ALA A 177 -9.12 11.16 16.75
N LYS A 178 -9.79 11.84 17.68
CA LYS A 178 -11.09 12.47 17.41
C LYS A 178 -10.92 13.73 16.57
N GLN A 179 -9.94 14.57 16.91
CA GLN A 179 -9.60 15.75 16.10
C GLN A 179 -9.22 15.34 14.67
N PHE A 180 -8.42 14.28 14.52
CA PHE A 180 -8.11 13.71 13.19
C PHE A 180 -9.39 13.29 12.46
N GLY A 181 -10.28 12.55 13.12
CA GLY A 181 -11.54 12.09 12.54
C GLY A 181 -12.44 13.24 12.07
N GLU A 182 -12.51 14.34 12.83
CA GLU A 182 -13.24 15.55 12.45
C GLU A 182 -12.67 16.19 11.18
N LEU A 183 -11.34 16.33 11.11
CA LEU A 183 -10.68 16.93 9.95
C LEU A 183 -10.76 16.06 8.70
N LEU A 184 -10.63 14.73 8.88
CA LEU A 184 -10.77 13.75 7.80
C LEU A 184 -12.18 13.77 7.22
N MET A 185 -13.21 13.87 8.06
CA MET A 185 -14.61 13.93 7.63
C MET A 185 -14.88 15.11 6.69
N SER A 186 -14.27 16.27 6.96
CA SER A 186 -14.44 17.50 6.17
C SER A 186 -13.31 17.76 5.17
N SER A 187 -12.53 16.74 4.82
CA SER A 187 -11.35 16.90 3.95
C SER A 187 -11.61 16.69 2.46
N GLY A 188 -12.71 16.03 2.11
CA GLY A 188 -12.98 15.56 0.74
C GLY A 188 -12.39 14.19 0.40
N ILE A 189 -11.64 13.56 1.34
CA ILE A 189 -11.01 12.23 1.17
C ILE A 189 -12.04 11.08 1.30
N VAL A 190 -13.03 11.25 2.17
CA VAL A 190 -14.07 10.25 2.46
C VAL A 190 -15.42 10.75 1.96
N LEU A 191 -16.38 9.82 1.78
CA LEU A 191 -17.71 10.13 1.25
C LEU A 191 -17.65 10.80 -0.14
N ASN A 192 -16.61 10.48 -0.92
CA ASN A 192 -16.32 11.09 -2.22
C ASN A 192 -16.13 10.01 -3.28
N ASP A 193 -17.05 9.94 -4.24
CA ASP A 193 -17.05 8.95 -5.32
C ASP A 193 -15.90 9.15 -6.33
N MET A 194 -15.22 10.31 -6.29
CA MET A 194 -14.07 10.59 -7.15
C MET A 194 -12.77 10.00 -6.59
N VAL A 195 -12.73 9.67 -5.29
CA VAL A 195 -11.53 9.19 -4.61
C VAL A 195 -11.38 7.68 -4.79
N HIS A 196 -10.16 7.26 -5.15
CA HIS A 196 -9.79 5.87 -5.38
C HIS A 196 -8.87 5.41 -4.25
N TRP A 197 -9.38 4.60 -3.33
CA TRP A 197 -8.58 4.06 -2.24
C TRP A 197 -7.77 2.85 -2.70
N VAL A 198 -6.48 2.84 -2.39
CA VAL A 198 -5.54 1.80 -2.77
C VAL A 198 -4.87 1.27 -1.52
N THR A 199 -4.93 -0.04 -1.29
CA THR A 199 -4.49 -0.61 -0.02
C THR A 199 -3.86 -1.98 -0.20
N PHE A 200 -3.27 -2.56 0.86
CA PHE A 200 -2.70 -3.90 0.83
C PHE A 200 -3.18 -4.73 2.02
N HIS A 201 -4.04 -5.73 1.80
CA HIS A 201 -4.53 -6.62 2.87
C HIS A 201 -5.23 -5.88 4.01
N SER A 202 -6.18 -5.03 3.64
CA SER A 202 -6.50 -3.81 4.39
C SER A 202 -7.71 -3.85 5.32
N GLY A 203 -8.10 -5.07 5.72
CA GLY A 203 -9.25 -5.23 6.62
C GLY A 203 -9.10 -4.40 7.89
N TYR A 204 -7.96 -4.55 8.58
CA TYR A 204 -7.67 -3.82 9.81
C TYR A 204 -7.57 -2.31 9.59
N ASP A 205 -6.91 -1.89 8.50
CA ASP A 205 -6.73 -0.48 8.18
C ASP A 205 -8.06 0.26 8.05
N PHE A 206 -8.99 -0.29 7.26
CA PHE A 206 -10.34 0.25 7.15
C PHE A 206 -11.16 0.10 8.43
N GLY A 207 -10.92 -0.96 9.21
CA GLY A 207 -11.47 -1.07 10.56
C GLY A 207 -11.12 0.12 11.43
N TYR A 208 -9.83 0.47 11.49
CA TYR A 208 -9.38 1.62 12.26
C TYR A 208 -9.94 2.94 11.73
N LEU A 209 -9.93 3.16 10.41
CA LEU A 209 -10.51 4.39 9.84
C LEU A 209 -12.02 4.50 10.11
N LEU A 210 -12.78 3.40 9.99
CA LEU A 210 -14.22 3.43 10.32
C LEU A 210 -14.46 3.68 11.82
N LYS A 211 -13.65 3.09 12.71
CA LYS A 211 -13.69 3.38 14.15
C LYS A 211 -13.43 4.87 14.42
N LEU A 212 -12.43 5.46 13.75
CA LEU A 212 -12.10 6.89 13.85
C LEU A 212 -13.24 7.78 13.34
N LEU A 213 -13.75 7.52 12.13
CA LEU A 213 -14.77 8.34 11.47
C LEU A 213 -16.13 8.27 12.15
N THR A 214 -16.49 7.11 12.70
CA THR A 214 -17.80 6.90 13.34
C THR A 214 -17.78 7.18 14.84
N CYS A 215 -16.60 7.24 15.46
CA CYS A 215 -16.41 7.32 16.91
C CYS A 215 -17.20 6.23 17.66
N ARG A 216 -17.35 5.05 17.06
CA ARG A 216 -18.13 3.91 17.57
C ARG A 216 -17.35 2.63 17.40
N THR A 217 -17.77 1.60 18.14
CA THR A 217 -17.35 0.23 17.85
C THR A 217 -17.81 -0.17 16.45
N LEU A 218 -17.04 -1.05 15.80
CA LEU A 218 -17.38 -1.56 14.49
C LEU A 218 -18.72 -2.34 14.52
N PRO A 219 -19.42 -2.46 13.38
CA PRO A 219 -20.70 -3.14 13.30
C PRO A 219 -20.66 -4.59 13.80
N GLU A 220 -21.76 -5.10 14.35
CA GLU A 220 -21.82 -6.50 14.83
C GLU A 220 -21.74 -7.54 13.71
N THR A 221 -22.03 -7.15 12.47
CA THR A 221 -22.03 -8.07 11.33
C THR A 221 -21.09 -7.59 10.25
N GLN A 222 -20.50 -8.55 9.52
CA GLN A 222 -19.67 -8.27 8.36
C GLN A 222 -20.42 -7.45 7.29
N ALA A 223 -21.70 -7.76 7.07
CA ALA A 223 -22.53 -7.00 6.12
C ALA A 223 -22.62 -5.52 6.52
N GLY A 224 -22.90 -5.24 7.80
CA GLY A 224 -22.95 -3.86 8.30
C GLY A 224 -21.60 -3.13 8.21
N PHE A 225 -20.48 -3.85 8.34
CA PHE A 225 -19.15 -3.29 8.09
C PHE A 225 -18.98 -2.87 6.64
N PHE A 226 -19.37 -3.72 5.68
CA PHE A 226 -19.30 -3.38 4.26
C PHE A 226 -20.28 -2.27 3.88
N ASP A 227 -21.45 -2.18 4.51
CA ASP A 227 -22.37 -1.05 4.30
C ASP A 227 -21.71 0.29 4.68
N LEU A 228 -21.00 0.34 5.81
CA LEU A 228 -20.24 1.53 6.20
C LEU A 228 -19.02 1.75 5.29
N LEU A 229 -18.26 0.69 4.98
CA LEU A 229 -17.11 0.77 4.09
C LEU A 229 -17.50 1.41 2.76
N ASN A 230 -18.54 0.89 2.11
CA ASN A 230 -19.00 1.36 0.80
C ASN A 230 -19.56 2.79 0.86
N MET A 231 -20.07 3.23 2.01
CA MET A 231 -20.52 4.60 2.21
C MET A 231 -19.34 5.56 2.30
N TYR A 232 -18.37 5.27 3.19
CA TYR A 232 -17.24 6.16 3.46
C TYR A 232 -16.14 6.09 2.40
N PHE A 233 -15.98 4.93 1.76
CA PHE A 233 -14.93 4.61 0.81
C PHE A 233 -15.55 3.91 -0.43
N PRO A 234 -16.20 4.68 -1.33
CA PRO A 234 -17.00 4.10 -2.41
C PRO A 234 -16.20 3.24 -3.39
N LEU A 235 -14.92 3.57 -3.59
CA LEU A 235 -14.04 2.88 -4.53
C LEU A 235 -12.73 2.46 -3.86
N VAL A 236 -12.59 1.15 -3.64
CA VAL A 236 -11.46 0.55 -2.93
C VAL A 236 -10.80 -0.54 -3.77
N TYR A 237 -9.47 -0.54 -3.83
CA TYR A 237 -8.65 -1.56 -4.46
C TYR A 237 -7.69 -2.16 -3.44
N ASP A 238 -7.94 -3.41 -3.04
CA ASP A 238 -7.00 -4.17 -2.22
C ASP A 238 -6.01 -4.92 -3.12
N ILE A 239 -4.74 -4.50 -3.10
CA ILE A 239 -3.66 -5.10 -3.89
C ILE A 239 -3.50 -6.59 -3.58
N LYS A 240 -3.70 -7.02 -2.33
CA LYS A 240 -3.60 -8.44 -1.97
C LYS A 240 -4.68 -9.27 -2.66
N HIS A 241 -5.86 -8.69 -2.86
CA HIS A 241 -6.92 -9.29 -3.69
C HIS A 241 -6.51 -9.26 -5.18
N LEU A 242 -6.03 -8.13 -5.70
CA LEU A 242 -5.59 -8.01 -7.10
C LEU A 242 -4.52 -9.05 -7.46
N MET A 243 -3.58 -9.32 -6.57
CA MET A 243 -2.52 -10.31 -6.76
C MET A 243 -3.06 -11.72 -7.08
N LYS A 244 -4.28 -12.08 -6.67
CA LYS A 244 -4.90 -13.37 -7.02
C LYS A 244 -5.10 -13.54 -8.53
N PHE A 245 -5.19 -12.43 -9.27
CA PHE A 245 -5.39 -12.40 -10.72
C PHE A 245 -4.08 -12.16 -11.49
N CYS A 246 -2.96 -12.04 -10.77
CA CYS A 246 -1.64 -11.87 -11.36
C CYS A 246 -0.83 -13.16 -11.17
N ASN A 247 -0.50 -13.83 -12.27
CA ASN A 247 0.35 -15.01 -12.20
C ASN A 247 1.70 -14.65 -11.56
N SER A 248 2.17 -15.52 -10.65
CA SER A 248 3.49 -15.45 -9.99
C SER A 248 3.66 -14.43 -8.85
N LEU A 249 2.67 -13.58 -8.55
CA LEU A 249 2.77 -12.64 -7.43
C LEU A 249 2.24 -13.24 -6.12
N HIS A 250 3.04 -13.14 -5.05
CA HIS A 250 2.73 -13.72 -3.74
C HIS A 250 3.53 -13.03 -2.62
N GLY A 251 3.24 -13.37 -1.36
CA GLY A 251 3.93 -12.80 -0.19
C GLY A 251 3.34 -11.47 0.30
N GLY A 252 4.02 -10.83 1.26
CA GLY A 252 3.66 -9.51 1.80
C GLY A 252 4.10 -8.36 0.89
N LEU A 253 3.82 -7.12 1.31
CA LEU A 253 4.10 -5.91 0.51
C LEU A 253 5.57 -5.79 0.09
N ASN A 254 6.51 -6.04 1.01
CA ASN A 254 7.94 -6.07 0.69
C ASN A 254 8.29 -7.08 -0.39
N LYS A 255 7.71 -8.29 -0.32
CA LYS A 255 7.98 -9.31 -1.33
C LYS A 255 7.38 -8.93 -2.68
N LEU A 256 6.19 -8.33 -2.68
CA LEU A 256 5.59 -7.79 -3.90
C LEU A 256 6.47 -6.70 -4.51
N ALA A 257 7.00 -5.79 -3.71
CA ALA A 257 7.90 -4.74 -4.17
C ALA A 257 9.18 -5.30 -4.80
N GLU A 258 9.80 -6.33 -4.21
CA GLU A 258 10.93 -7.04 -4.83
C GLU A 258 10.55 -7.63 -6.19
N LEU A 259 9.41 -8.32 -6.28
CA LEU A 259 8.94 -8.97 -7.51
C LEU A 259 8.58 -7.94 -8.60
N LEU A 260 8.16 -6.75 -8.20
CA LEU A 260 7.84 -5.64 -9.10
C LEU A 260 9.04 -4.73 -9.35
N GLU A 261 10.22 -5.00 -8.79
CA GLU A 261 11.41 -4.15 -8.89
C GLU A 261 11.11 -2.70 -8.46
N LEU A 262 10.54 -2.54 -7.26
CA LEU A 262 10.25 -1.25 -6.63
C LEU A 262 11.27 -0.95 -5.53
N GLU A 263 11.76 0.29 -5.53
CA GLU A 263 12.62 0.81 -4.47
C GLU A 263 11.77 1.47 -3.39
N ARG A 264 12.06 1.17 -2.13
CA ARG A 264 11.37 1.75 -0.98
C ARG A 264 11.97 3.11 -0.64
N VAL A 265 11.11 4.07 -0.33
CA VAL A 265 11.51 5.37 0.24
C VAL A 265 10.99 5.47 1.66
N GLY A 266 11.87 5.78 2.60
CA GLY A 266 11.56 5.78 4.03
C GLY A 266 11.82 4.43 4.71
N ILE A 267 11.43 4.34 5.98
CA ILE A 267 11.68 3.18 6.83
C ILE A 267 10.59 2.13 6.62
N CYS A 268 10.94 0.85 6.59
CA CYS A 268 9.96 -0.24 6.47
C CYS A 268 9.17 -0.40 7.78
N HIS A 269 7.88 -0.73 7.68
CA HIS A 269 6.96 -0.77 8.84
C HIS A 269 6.82 0.60 9.53
N GLN A 270 6.73 1.63 8.68
CA GLN A 270 6.15 2.90 9.06
C GLN A 270 5.13 3.25 7.99
N ALA A 271 3.94 3.67 8.44
CA ALA A 271 2.77 3.72 7.59
C ALA A 271 2.96 4.64 6.37
N GLY A 272 3.68 5.77 6.50
CA GLY A 272 3.94 6.69 5.39
C GLY A 272 4.72 6.02 4.24
N SER A 273 5.83 5.38 4.57
CA SER A 273 6.69 4.61 3.65
C SER A 273 5.94 3.43 3.01
N ASP A 274 5.17 2.69 3.81
CA ASP A 274 4.39 1.53 3.33
C ASP A 274 3.22 1.98 2.43
N SER A 275 2.58 3.13 2.71
CA SER A 275 1.54 3.71 1.85
C SER A 275 2.09 4.13 0.47
N LEU A 276 3.32 4.66 0.41
CA LEU A 276 3.96 5.02 -0.85
C LEU A 276 4.30 3.76 -1.66
N LEU A 277 4.87 2.74 -1.01
CA LEU A 277 5.18 1.49 -1.68
C LEU A 277 3.92 0.80 -2.21
N THR A 278 2.81 0.90 -1.46
CA THR A 278 1.46 0.48 -1.87
C THR A 278 0.99 1.21 -3.12
N SER A 279 1.10 2.55 -3.16
CA SER A 279 0.78 3.35 -4.37
C SER A 279 1.57 2.89 -5.60
N CYS A 280 2.89 2.76 -5.44
CA CYS A 280 3.79 2.36 -6.52
C CYS A 280 3.50 0.95 -7.03
N ALA A 281 3.21 0.02 -6.12
CA ALA A 281 2.83 -1.35 -6.45
C ALA A 281 1.52 -1.38 -7.24
N PHE A 282 0.51 -0.63 -6.81
CA PHE A 282 -0.76 -0.55 -7.53
C PHE A 282 -0.57 0.00 -8.94
N LYS A 283 0.19 1.09 -9.11
CA LYS A 283 0.45 1.65 -10.44
C LYS A 283 1.11 0.63 -11.38
N LYS A 284 2.16 -0.06 -10.91
CA LYS A 284 2.81 -1.13 -11.69
C LYS A 284 1.86 -2.28 -12.02
N LEU A 285 0.99 -2.67 -11.08
CA LEU A 285 0.01 -3.72 -11.31
C LEU A 285 -1.02 -3.30 -12.36
N LYS A 286 -1.61 -2.12 -12.20
CA LYS A 286 -2.60 -1.54 -13.11
C LYS A 286 -2.08 -1.51 -14.54
N ASP A 287 -0.85 -1.05 -14.74
CA ASP A 287 -0.25 -0.92 -16.07
C ASP A 287 0.13 -2.28 -16.68
N ASN A 288 0.78 -3.16 -15.91
CA ASN A 288 1.41 -4.36 -16.47
C ASN A 288 0.49 -5.60 -16.50
N PHE A 289 -0.46 -5.69 -15.57
CA PHE A 289 -1.30 -6.89 -15.40
C PHE A 289 -2.76 -6.65 -15.75
N PHE A 290 -3.23 -5.40 -15.67
CA PHE A 290 -4.64 -5.07 -15.84
C PHE A 290 -4.93 -4.15 -17.04
N ASN A 291 -3.93 -3.87 -17.89
CA ASN A 291 -4.05 -3.02 -19.07
C ASN A 291 -4.72 -1.66 -18.78
N GLY A 292 -4.47 -1.11 -17.59
CA GLY A 292 -5.03 0.17 -17.14
C GLY A 292 -6.44 0.11 -16.54
N SER A 293 -7.13 -1.04 -16.51
CA SER A 293 -8.52 -1.14 -16.02
C SER A 293 -8.63 -2.11 -14.83
N THR A 294 -8.91 -1.56 -13.65
CA THR A 294 -9.01 -2.31 -12.39
C THR A 294 -10.43 -2.32 -11.81
N GLU A 295 -11.38 -1.60 -12.40
CA GLU A 295 -12.69 -1.28 -11.85
C GLU A 295 -13.51 -2.53 -11.47
N LYS A 296 -13.37 -3.60 -12.26
CA LYS A 296 -14.07 -4.88 -12.01
C LYS A 296 -13.61 -5.61 -10.73
N TYR A 297 -12.51 -5.19 -10.14
CA TYR A 297 -11.95 -5.76 -8.91
C TYR A 297 -12.17 -4.88 -7.68
N ALA A 298 -12.84 -3.74 -7.84
CA ALA A 298 -13.08 -2.80 -6.77
C ALA A 298 -14.04 -3.36 -5.70
N GLY A 299 -13.91 -2.86 -4.47
CA GLY A 299 -14.82 -3.15 -3.36
C GLY A 299 -14.59 -4.49 -2.64
N VAL A 300 -13.53 -5.23 -2.99
CA VAL A 300 -13.21 -6.53 -2.35
C VAL A 300 -11.99 -6.40 -1.45
N LEU A 301 -12.18 -6.58 -0.14
CA LEU A 301 -11.08 -6.66 0.84
C LEU A 301 -10.61 -8.11 0.99
N TYR A 302 -9.30 -8.33 0.91
CA TYR A 302 -8.74 -9.67 1.04
C TYR A 302 -9.06 -10.29 2.41
N GLY A 303 -9.56 -11.52 2.42
CA GLY A 303 -9.86 -12.27 3.65
C GLY A 303 -11.19 -11.91 4.32
N LEU A 304 -11.90 -10.89 3.83
CA LEU A 304 -13.21 -10.48 4.35
C LEU A 304 -14.30 -10.53 3.27
N GLY A 305 -14.05 -9.97 2.09
CA GLY A 305 -15.05 -9.88 1.03
C GLY A 305 -15.59 -11.24 0.60
N VAL A 306 -16.90 -11.30 0.29
CA VAL A 306 -17.48 -12.42 -0.44
C VAL A 306 -17.17 -12.16 -1.91
N GLU A 307 -16.32 -12.99 -2.51
CA GLU A 307 -16.14 -12.99 -3.96
C GLU A 307 -17.50 -13.37 -4.56
N TYR A 308 -18.25 -12.39 -5.09
CA TYR A 308 -19.34 -12.70 -6.00
C TYR A 308 -18.66 -13.30 -7.23
N GLY A 309 -18.60 -14.63 -7.26
CA GLY A 309 -18.06 -15.38 -8.38
C GLY A 309 -18.67 -14.81 -9.65
N SER A 310 -17.79 -14.47 -10.60
CA SER A 310 -18.15 -14.22 -11.99
C SER A 310 -18.60 -15.53 -12.64
N ASP A 311 -19.65 -16.15 -12.09
CA ASP A 311 -20.42 -17.17 -12.76
C ASP A 311 -21.61 -16.46 -13.42
N ASN A 312 -21.44 -16.21 -14.72
CA ASN A 312 -22.37 -15.64 -15.69
C ASN A 312 -22.34 -14.10 -15.88
N LYS A 313 -21.50 -13.64 -16.81
CA LYS A 313 -21.95 -13.12 -18.12
C LYS A 313 -20.78 -12.90 -19.08
#